data_AF-A0A7L0J0L3-F1
#
_entry.id   AF-A0A7L0J0L3-F1
#
_cell.length_a   1.000
_cell.length_b   1.000
_cell.length_c   1.000
_cell.angle_alpha   90.00
_cell.angle_beta   90.00
_cell.angle_gamma   90.00
#
_symmetry.space_group_name_H-M   'P 1'
#
loop_
_entity.id
_entity.type
_entity.pdbx_description
1 polymer ?
#
loop_
_entity_poly.entity_id
_entity_poly.type
_entity_poly.pdbx_seq_one_letter_code
_entity_poly.pdbx_strand_id
1 'polypeptide(L)'
;ENLSAKELKKMLSKQRRAQKKAKLEEERKHAERERQQKNQKKKRDEEEEETSGPREELVPEKLERVENPLEEAIKFLIPLKNLIGDEIETHLLAFEIYFRKGKFLLMLQSVKRAFAINSNNPWLHECLIKFSKA
;
A
#
# COMPACT_ATOMS: atom_id res chain seq x y z
N GLU A 1 16.61 61.87 18.04
CA GLU A 1 15.36 62.10 18.80
C GLU A 1 14.73 60.76 19.16
N ASN A 2 14.20 60.65 20.38
CA ASN A 2 13.68 59.44 21.00
C ASN A 2 12.46 58.90 20.23
N LEU A 3 12.54 57.68 19.68
CA LEU A 3 11.37 57.00 19.11
C LEU A 3 10.28 56.90 20.17
N SER A 4 9.06 57.29 19.80
CA SER A 4 7.92 57.25 20.71
C SER A 4 7.62 55.80 21.11
N ALA A 5 7.24 55.58 22.37
CA ALA A 5 6.91 54.27 22.93
C ALA A 5 5.88 53.47 22.08
N LYS A 6 5.05 54.17 21.30
CA LYS A 6 4.06 53.60 20.38
C LYS A 6 4.69 52.94 19.14
N GLU A 7 5.79 53.49 18.63
CA GLU A 7 6.51 52.97 17.46
C GLU A 7 7.38 51.77 17.82
N LEU A 8 8.04 51.81 18.99
CA LEU A 8 8.77 50.67 19.54
C LEU A 8 7.88 49.44 19.71
N LYS A 9 6.67 49.63 20.26
CA LYS A 9 5.69 48.54 20.46
C LYS A 9 5.17 47.97 19.12
N LYS A 10 5.03 48.81 18.09
CA LYS A 10 4.63 48.38 16.74
C LYS A 10 5.73 47.57 16.05
N MET A 11 7.00 47.96 16.21
CA MET A 11 8.15 47.21 15.69
C MET A 11 8.29 45.84 16.35
N LEU A 12 8.20 45.77 17.67
CA LEU A 12 8.26 44.51 18.43
C LEU A 12 7.12 43.55 18.03
N SER A 13 5.90 44.07 17.82
CA SER A 13 4.76 43.28 17.35
C SER A 13 4.96 42.74 15.92
N LYS A 14 5.53 43.57 15.03
CA LYS A 14 5.86 43.18 13.64
C LYS A 14 6.95 42.10 13.62
N GLN A 15 7.99 42.23 14.45
CA GLN A 15 9.07 41.26 14.58
C GLN A 15 8.57 39.90 15.12
N ARG A 16 7.73 39.90 16.17
CA ARG A 16 7.12 38.67 16.72
C ARG A 16 6.23 37.95 15.72
N ARG A 17 5.44 38.68 14.92
CA ARG A 17 4.60 38.08 13.86
C ARG A 17 5.45 37.48 12.75
N ALA A 18 6.52 38.15 12.33
CA ALA A 18 7.43 37.62 11.31
C ALA A 18 8.13 36.33 11.80
N GLN A 19 8.65 36.32 13.03
CA GLN A 19 9.29 35.14 13.61
C GLN A 19 8.33 33.96 13.78
N LYS A 20 7.09 34.21 14.23
CA LYS A 20 6.10 33.13 14.37
C LYS A 20 5.68 32.55 13.02
N LYS A 21 5.61 33.38 11.96
CA LYS A 21 5.30 32.92 10.60
C LYS A 21 6.45 32.10 10.01
N ALA A 22 7.69 32.51 10.21
CA ALA A 22 8.87 31.78 9.75
C ALA A 22 8.98 30.37 10.38
N LYS A 23 8.81 30.27 11.71
CA LYS A 23 8.84 28.97 12.41
C LYS A 23 7.77 28.00 11.92
N LEU A 24 6.54 28.48 11.70
CA LEU A 24 5.45 27.63 11.21
C LEU A 24 5.69 27.12 9.78
N GLU A 25 6.36 27.92 8.94
CA GLU A 25 6.71 27.51 7.58
C GLU A 25 7.84 26.47 7.56
N GLU A 26 8.83 26.60 8.43
CA GLU A 26 9.90 25.62 8.61
C GLU A 26 9.37 24.27 9.14
N GLU A 27 8.50 24.29 10.14
CA GLU A 27 7.85 23.08 10.68
C GLU A 27 7.02 22.35 9.61
N ARG A 28 6.29 23.10 8.77
CA ARG A 28 5.52 22.51 7.66
C ARG A 28 6.42 21.86 6.62
N LYS A 29 7.53 22.52 6.24
CA LYS A 29 8.50 21.98 5.28
C LYS A 29 9.19 20.73 5.84
N HIS A 30 9.49 20.69 7.13
CA HIS A 30 10.06 19.50 7.77
C HIS A 30 9.08 18.33 7.78
N ALA A 31 7.84 18.57 8.21
CA ALA A 31 6.79 17.54 8.23
C ALA A 31 6.48 16.97 6.83
N GLU A 32 6.51 17.81 5.80
CA GLU A 32 6.30 17.37 4.41
C GLU A 32 7.50 16.55 3.89
N ARG A 33 8.73 16.97 4.17
CA ARG A 33 9.94 16.20 3.83
C ARG A 33 9.97 14.85 4.54
N GLU A 34 9.62 14.80 5.82
CA GLU A 34 9.55 13.53 6.56
C GLU A 34 8.46 12.59 6.02
N ARG A 35 7.30 13.13 5.62
CA ARG A 35 6.25 12.33 4.97
C ARG A 35 6.70 11.80 3.61
N GLN A 36 7.37 12.63 2.80
CA GLN A 36 7.91 12.22 1.51
C GLN A 36 9.02 11.18 1.66
N GLN A 37 9.92 11.35 2.63
CA GLN A 37 10.98 10.37 2.93
C GLN A 37 10.40 9.05 3.45
N LYS A 38 9.37 9.07 4.31
CA LYS A 38 8.69 7.84 4.77
C LYS A 38 7.97 7.11 3.63
N ASN A 39 7.34 7.84 2.71
CA ASN A 39 6.69 7.24 1.55
C ASN A 39 7.71 6.70 0.52
N GLN A 40 8.82 7.40 0.30
CA GLN A 40 9.90 6.90 -0.57
C GLN A 40 10.60 5.68 0.04
N LYS A 41 10.83 5.67 1.35
CA LYS A 41 11.42 4.52 2.05
C LYS A 41 10.49 3.30 1.99
N LYS A 42 9.19 3.45 2.25
CA LYS A 42 8.22 2.35 2.06
C LYS A 42 8.21 1.80 0.64
N LYS A 43 8.21 2.67 -0.38
CA LYS A 43 8.26 2.23 -1.78
C LYS A 43 9.56 1.53 -2.14
N ARG A 44 10.70 2.00 -1.61
CA ARG A 44 12.01 1.35 -1.82
C ARG A 44 12.09 0.02 -1.09
N ASP A 45 11.64 -0.07 0.15
CA ASP A 45 11.62 -1.34 0.89
C ASP A 45 10.70 -2.37 0.19
N GLU A 46 9.56 -1.92 -0.38
CA GLU A 46 8.68 -2.73 -1.22
C GLU A 46 9.35 -3.15 -2.56
N GLU A 47 10.07 -2.26 -3.26
CA GLU A 47 10.77 -2.56 -4.53
C GLU A 47 12.05 -3.40 -4.35
N GLU A 48 12.77 -3.25 -3.22
CA GLU A 48 14.04 -3.95 -2.94
C GLU A 48 13.79 -5.41 -2.48
N GLU A 49 12.68 -5.66 -1.78
CA GLU A 49 12.12 -7.02 -1.61
C GLU A 49 11.70 -7.65 -2.95
N GLU A 50 11.21 -6.86 -3.90
CA GLU A 50 10.72 -7.34 -5.20
C GLU A 50 11.83 -7.66 -6.21
N THR A 51 13.02 -7.07 -6.08
CA THR A 51 14.06 -7.13 -7.13
C THR A 51 15.40 -7.73 -6.71
N SER A 52 15.66 -7.96 -5.42
CA SER A 52 16.98 -8.44 -4.95
C SER A 52 16.92 -9.39 -3.75
N GLY A 53 16.04 -10.39 -3.78
CA GLY A 53 16.28 -11.56 -2.95
C GLY A 53 17.61 -12.22 -3.36
N PRO A 54 18.51 -12.58 -2.43
CA PRO A 54 19.50 -13.62 -2.72
C PRO A 54 18.75 -14.80 -3.36
N ARG A 55 19.39 -15.55 -4.25
CA ARG A 55 18.95 -16.93 -4.48
C ARG A 55 19.11 -17.66 -3.15
N GLU A 56 18.16 -17.46 -2.24
CA GLU A 56 17.99 -18.34 -1.12
C GLU A 56 17.86 -19.71 -1.76
N GLU A 57 18.87 -20.55 -1.53
CA GLU A 57 18.92 -21.86 -2.16
C GLU A 57 17.54 -22.50 -1.94
N LEU A 58 16.93 -22.93 -3.04
CA LEU A 58 15.62 -23.56 -3.03
C LEU A 58 15.75 -24.92 -2.34
N VAL A 59 15.83 -24.88 -1.01
CA VAL A 59 15.93 -26.04 -0.16
C VAL A 59 14.51 -26.59 -0.03
N PRO A 60 14.23 -27.82 -0.52
CA PRO A 60 12.88 -28.38 -0.52
C PRO A 60 12.23 -28.37 0.87
N GLU A 61 13.01 -28.66 1.91
CA GLU A 61 12.54 -28.67 3.31
C GLU A 61 12.06 -27.30 3.80
N LYS A 62 12.69 -26.21 3.33
CA LYS A 62 12.28 -24.84 3.67
C LYS A 62 11.01 -24.44 2.92
N LEU A 63 10.90 -24.83 1.65
CA LEU A 63 9.72 -24.55 0.82
C LEU A 63 8.48 -25.31 1.28
N GLU A 64 8.66 -26.52 1.80
CA GLU A 64 7.55 -27.31 2.37
C GLU A 64 7.04 -26.69 3.68
N ARG A 65 7.92 -26.12 4.51
CA ARG A 65 7.61 -25.65 5.88
C ARG A 65 7.59 -24.14 6.01
N VAL A 66 6.99 -23.46 5.03
CA VAL A 66 6.79 -22.01 5.08
C VAL A 66 5.82 -21.64 6.21
N GLU A 67 6.21 -20.68 7.05
CA GLU A 67 5.36 -20.22 8.16
C GLU A 67 4.05 -19.58 7.70
N ASN A 68 4.11 -18.76 6.64
CA ASN A 68 2.98 -17.98 6.13
C ASN A 68 2.72 -18.27 4.63
N PRO A 69 2.22 -19.47 4.27
CA PRO A 69 2.12 -19.90 2.87
C PRO A 69 1.17 -19.01 2.04
N LEU A 70 0.14 -18.43 2.65
CA LEU A 70 -0.78 -17.51 1.98
C LEU A 70 -0.16 -16.14 1.68
N GLU A 71 0.85 -15.71 2.46
CA GLU A 71 1.56 -14.46 2.16
C GLU A 71 2.54 -14.67 1.00
N GLU A 72 3.25 -15.80 1.00
CA GLU A 72 4.10 -16.19 -0.14
C GLU A 72 3.28 -16.34 -1.43
N ALA A 73 2.09 -16.94 -1.37
CA ALA A 73 1.20 -17.03 -2.53
C ALA A 73 0.79 -15.65 -3.08
N ILE A 74 0.66 -14.63 -2.23
CA ILE A 74 0.35 -13.26 -2.67
C ILE A 74 1.52 -12.67 -3.48
N LYS A 75 2.76 -12.98 -3.13
CA LYS A 75 3.94 -12.53 -3.89
C LYS A 75 3.91 -13.03 -5.33
N PHE A 76 3.41 -14.25 -5.57
CA PHE A 76 3.18 -14.77 -6.92
C PHE A 76 1.92 -14.19 -7.57
N LEU A 77 0.89 -13.87 -6.79
CA LEU A 77 -0.34 -13.30 -7.30
C LEU A 77 -0.18 -11.87 -7.84
N ILE A 78 0.67 -11.04 -7.20
CA ILE A 78 0.92 -9.64 -7.59
C ILE A 78 1.36 -9.53 -9.07
N PRO A 79 2.44 -10.21 -9.53
CA PRO A 79 2.87 -10.12 -10.92
C PRO A 79 1.81 -10.68 -11.87
N LEU A 80 1.07 -11.73 -11.51
CA LEU A 80 -0.04 -12.23 -12.34
C LEU A 80 -1.11 -11.15 -12.53
N LYS A 81 -1.52 -10.46 -11.47
CA LYS A 81 -2.50 -9.36 -11.55
C LYS A 81 -2.01 -8.19 -12.38
N ASN A 82 -0.70 -7.92 -12.38
CA ASN A 82 -0.10 -6.79 -13.10
C ASN A 82 0.12 -7.09 -14.59
N LEU A 83 0.49 -8.32 -14.93
CA LEU A 83 0.89 -8.72 -16.29
C LEU A 83 -0.25 -9.38 -17.07
N ILE A 84 -1.10 -10.16 -16.39
CA ILE A 84 -2.18 -10.96 -17.00
C ILE A 84 -3.49 -10.77 -16.21
N GLY A 85 -3.81 -9.51 -15.92
CA GLY A 85 -5.01 -9.12 -15.18
C GLY A 85 -6.31 -9.23 -15.99
N ASP A 86 -6.24 -9.57 -17.26
CA ASP A 86 -7.34 -9.87 -18.17
C ASP A 86 -7.68 -11.37 -18.22
N GLU A 87 -6.81 -12.24 -17.72
CA GLU A 87 -7.08 -13.66 -17.57
C GLU A 87 -8.00 -13.95 -16.37
N ILE A 88 -9.04 -14.75 -16.60
CA ILE A 88 -10.01 -15.09 -15.55
C ILE A 88 -9.35 -15.88 -14.42
N GLU A 89 -8.42 -16.78 -14.75
CA GLU A 89 -7.73 -17.64 -13.80
C GLU A 89 -6.98 -16.83 -12.74
N THR A 90 -6.35 -15.72 -13.11
CA THR A 90 -5.68 -14.79 -12.19
C THR A 90 -6.61 -14.34 -11.06
N HIS A 91 -7.86 -13.98 -11.39
CA HIS A 91 -8.83 -13.52 -10.40
C HIS A 91 -9.45 -14.68 -9.61
N LEU A 92 -9.62 -15.86 -10.21
CA LEU A 92 -10.11 -17.04 -9.50
C LEU A 92 -9.08 -17.53 -8.46
N LEU A 93 -7.80 -17.55 -8.82
CA LEU A 93 -6.70 -17.83 -7.89
C LEU A 93 -6.62 -16.77 -6.80
N ALA A 94 -6.76 -15.48 -7.14
CA ALA A 94 -6.83 -14.41 -6.17
C ALA A 94 -7.96 -14.62 -5.14
N PHE A 95 -9.15 -15.02 -5.61
CA PHE A 95 -10.28 -15.33 -4.73
C PHE A 95 -9.93 -16.42 -3.73
N GLU A 96 -9.38 -17.56 -4.17
CA GLU A 96 -9.05 -18.70 -3.31
C GLU A 96 -8.00 -18.34 -2.23
N ILE A 97 -7.02 -17.51 -2.57
CA ILE A 97 -6.03 -17.00 -1.60
C ILE A 97 -6.71 -16.08 -0.58
N TYR A 98 -7.49 -15.10 -1.03
CA TYR A 98 -8.14 -14.14 -0.14
C TYR A 98 -9.27 -14.76 0.70
N PHE A 99 -9.93 -15.79 0.18
CA PHE A 99 -10.89 -16.61 0.90
C PHE A 99 -10.24 -17.27 2.12
N ARG A 100 -9.10 -17.96 1.93
CA ARG A 100 -8.36 -18.58 3.05
C ARG A 100 -7.79 -17.56 4.04
N LYS A 101 -7.49 -16.34 3.58
CA LYS A 101 -7.05 -15.22 4.45
C LYS A 101 -8.21 -14.47 5.13
N GLY A 102 -9.47 -14.76 4.82
CA GLY A 102 -10.63 -14.03 5.36
C GLY A 102 -10.71 -12.56 4.92
N LYS A 103 -10.24 -12.22 3.71
CA LYS A 103 -10.23 -10.83 3.19
C LYS A 103 -11.44 -10.56 2.28
N PHE A 104 -12.62 -10.38 2.88
CA PHE A 104 -13.90 -10.22 2.18
C PHE A 104 -13.94 -9.18 1.06
N LEU A 105 -13.35 -8.00 1.27
CA LEU A 105 -13.33 -6.95 0.23
C LEU A 105 -12.52 -7.37 -1.01
N LEU A 106 -11.41 -8.06 -0.78
CA LEU A 106 -10.55 -8.55 -1.86
C LEU A 106 -11.19 -9.76 -2.56
N MET A 107 -11.89 -10.61 -1.81
CA MET A 107 -12.70 -11.69 -2.39
C MET A 107 -13.76 -11.15 -3.36
N LEU A 108 -14.54 -10.14 -2.94
CA LEU A 108 -15.55 -9.51 -3.78
C LEU A 108 -14.91 -8.86 -5.02
N GLN A 109 -13.77 -8.18 -4.84
CA GLN A 109 -13.05 -7.57 -5.95
C GLN A 109 -12.63 -8.62 -7.00
N SER A 110 -12.08 -9.75 -6.56
CA SER A 110 -11.68 -10.86 -7.42
C SER A 110 -12.86 -11.43 -8.21
N VAL A 111 -13.97 -11.74 -7.52
CA VAL A 111 -15.18 -12.29 -8.17
C VAL A 111 -15.78 -11.31 -9.17
N LYS A 112 -15.85 -10.02 -8.83
CA LYS A 112 -16.36 -8.99 -9.74
C LYS A 112 -15.53 -8.89 -11.02
N ARG A 113 -14.19 -8.98 -10.91
CA ARG A 113 -13.29 -8.93 -12.06
C ARG A 113 -13.38 -10.20 -12.91
N ALA A 114 -13.39 -11.37 -12.28
CA ALA A 114 -13.60 -12.65 -12.97
C ALA A 114 -14.94 -12.66 -13.74
N PHE A 115 -16.01 -12.16 -13.12
CA PHE A 115 -17.32 -12.05 -13.75
C PHE A 115 -17.32 -11.12 -14.97
N ALA A 116 -16.57 -10.02 -14.92
CA ALA A 116 -16.44 -9.10 -16.05
C ALA A 116 -15.70 -9.73 -17.25
N ILE A 117 -14.84 -10.72 -17.01
CA ILE A 117 -14.07 -11.42 -18.05
C ILE A 117 -14.91 -12.55 -18.66
N ASN A 118 -15.41 -13.46 -17.83
CA ASN A 118 -16.24 -14.58 -18.29
C ASN A 118 -17.23 -15.02 -17.20
N SER A 119 -18.47 -14.55 -17.34
CA SER A 119 -19.57 -14.82 -16.41
C SER A 119 -20.07 -16.27 -16.44
N ASN A 120 -19.79 -17.03 -17.50
CA ASN A 120 -20.24 -18.42 -17.67
C ASN A 120 -19.21 -19.46 -17.19
N ASN A 121 -18.12 -19.02 -16.56
CA ASN A 121 -17.09 -19.92 -16.07
C ASN A 121 -17.59 -20.77 -14.87
N PRO A 122 -17.46 -22.11 -14.89
CA PRO A 122 -17.95 -22.96 -13.80
C PRO A 122 -17.25 -22.71 -12.46
N TRP A 123 -15.95 -22.40 -12.47
CA TRP A 123 -15.18 -22.14 -11.26
C TRP A 123 -15.56 -20.79 -10.64
N LEU A 124 -15.88 -19.78 -11.46
CA LEU A 124 -16.46 -18.53 -10.98
C LEU A 124 -17.79 -18.76 -10.23
N HIS A 125 -18.65 -19.63 -10.75
CA HIS A 125 -19.92 -19.96 -10.09
C HIS A 125 -19.68 -20.60 -8.71
N GLU A 126 -18.70 -21.49 -8.59
CA GLU A 126 -18.28 -22.04 -7.30
C GLU A 126 -17.78 -20.94 -6.35
N CYS A 127 -16.93 -20.02 -6.82
CA CYS A 127 -16.43 -18.90 -6.04
C CYS A 127 -17.57 -17.99 -5.53
N LEU A 128 -18.60 -17.74 -6.35
CA LEU A 128 -19.79 -16.98 -5.96
C LEU A 128 -20.56 -17.67 -4.83
N ILE A 129 -20.77 -18.99 -4.93
CA ILE A 129 -21.42 -19.77 -3.87
C ILE A 129 -20.59 -19.75 -2.58
N LYS A 130 -19.27 -19.96 -2.68
CA LYS A 130 -18.35 -19.88 -1.55
C LYS A 130 -18.40 -18.51 -0.88
N PHE A 131 -18.37 -17.43 -1.67
CA PHE A 131 -18.45 -16.06 -1.17
C PHE A 131 -19.76 -15.79 -0.42
N SER A 132 -20.89 -16.28 -0.93
CA SER A 132 -22.19 -16.08 -0.29
C SER A 132 -22.34 -16.83 1.04
N LYS A 133 -21.54 -17.88 1.28
CA LYS A 133 -21.57 -18.70 2.49
C LYS A 133 -20.51 -18.31 3.52
N ALA A 134 -19.53 -17.49 3.12
CA ALA A 134 -18.43 -17.02 3.96
C ALA A 134 -18.87 -15.86 4.85
#